data_AF-K0HR14-F1
#
_entry.id   AF-K0HR14-F1
#
_cell.length_a   1.000
_cell.length_b   1.000
_cell.length_c   1.000
_cell.angle_alpha   90.00
_cell.angle_beta   90.00
_cell.angle_gamma   90.00
#
_symmetry.space_group_name_H-M   'P 1'
#
loop_
_entity.id
_entity.type
_entity.pdbx_description
1 polymer ?
#
loop_
_entity_poly.entity_id
_entity_poly.type
_entity_poly.pdbx_seq_one_letter_code
_entity_poly.pdbx_strand_id
1 'polypeptide(L)' 'MTLRCAFCNRPMLAAAVFVGANPIGPTCARKAGLLELARKKAGVLRLARPCTSPRRPDPQTMDLFAEVERV' A
#
# COMPACT_ATOMS: atom_id res chain seq x y z
N MET A 1 -11.80 -5.88 8.80
CA MET A 1 -10.50 -6.60 8.90
C MET A 1 -9.36 -5.59 8.83
N THR A 2 -8.50 -5.50 9.85
CA THR A 2 -7.35 -4.57 9.85
C THR A 2 -6.14 -5.21 9.18
N LEU A 3 -5.63 -4.64 8.10
CA LEU A 3 -4.40 -5.09 7.45
C LEU A 3 -3.19 -4.71 8.32
N ARG A 4 -2.28 -5.64 8.59
CA ARG A 4 -1.07 -5.41 9.41
C ARG A 4 0.17 -5.84 8.64
N CYS A 5 1.26 -5.11 8.82
CA CYS A 5 2.54 -5.45 8.20
C CYS A 5 3.15 -6.70 8.85
N ALA A 6 3.53 -7.71 8.08
CA ALA A 6 4.14 -8.94 8.60
C ALA A 6 5.49 -8.74 9.32
N PHE A 7 6.24 -7.67 9.01
CA PHE A 7 7.54 -7.42 9.65
C PHE A 7 7.44 -6.69 10.98
N CYS A 8 6.63 -5.63 11.03
CA CYS A 8 6.59 -4.73 12.19
C CYS A 8 5.25 -4.74 12.92
N ASN A 9 4.30 -5.58 12.48
CA ASN A 9 2.94 -5.70 12.99
C ASN A 9 2.13 -4.39 13.10
N ARG A 10 2.60 -3.31 12.47
CA ARG A 10 1.87 -2.03 12.44
C ARG A 10 0.62 -2.14 11.58
N PRO A 11 -0.52 -1.56 12.01
CA PRO A 11 -1.70 -1.44 11.18
C PRO A 11 -1.40 -0.55 9.98
N MET A 12 -1.95 -0.91 8.82
CA MET A 12 -1.76 -0.17 7.58
C MET A 12 -3.02 -0.19 6.73
N LEU A 13 -3.22 0.84 5.91
CA LEU A 13 -4.36 0.96 5.01
C LEU A 13 -4.20 0.05 3.78
N ALA A 14 -2.97 -0.06 3.26
CA ALA A 14 -2.64 -0.85 2.09
C ALA A 14 -1.24 -1.49 2.23
N ALA A 15 -1.10 -2.70 1.71
CA ALA A 15 0.20 -3.34 1.53
C ALA A 15 0.91 -2.72 0.32
N ALA A 16 2.24 -2.70 0.34
CA ALA A 16 3.05 -2.32 -0.83
C ALA A 16 3.55 -3.55 -1.59
N VAL A 17 3.92 -4.60 -0.85
CA VAL A 17 4.42 -5.87 -1.39
C VAL A 17 3.77 -7.01 -0.61
N PHE A 18 3.49 -8.11 -1.29
CA PHE A 18 3.12 -9.38 -0.69
C PHE A 18 4.26 -10.38 -0.89
N VAL A 19 4.66 -11.04 0.20
CA VAL A 19 5.52 -12.23 0.15
C VAL A 19 4.61 -13.43 0.31
N GLY A 20 4.27 -14.12 -0.78
CA GLY A 20 3.25 -15.16 -0.74
C GLY A 20 1.88 -14.59 -0.33
N ALA A 21 1.39 -14.97 0.85
CA ALA A 21 0.15 -14.46 1.46
C ALA A 21 0.37 -13.34 2.50
N ASN A 22 1.63 -13.02 2.84
CA ASN A 22 1.95 -12.08 3.91
C ASN A 22 2.05 -10.64 3.37
N PRO A 23 1.21 -9.71 3.86
CA PRO A 23 1.25 -8.31 3.44
C PRO A 23 2.38 -7.54 4.15
N ILE A 24 3.15 -6.77 3.39
CA ILE A 24 4.22 -5.91 3.91
C ILE A 24 3.90 -4.46 3.59
N GLY A 25 4.03 -3.61 4.61
CA GLY A 25 3.78 -2.18 4.50
C GLY A 25 4.85 -1.44 3.70
N PRO A 26 4.55 -0.22 3.22
CA PRO A 26 5.43 0.56 2.36
C PRO A 26 6.78 0.90 3.01
N THR A 27 6.78 1.18 4.32
CA THR A 27 8.01 1.55 5.06
C THR A 27 8.96 0.35 5.20
N CYS A 28 8.43 -0.81 5.58
CA CYS A 28 9.22 -2.04 5.70
C CYS A 28 9.66 -2.57 4.34
N ALA A 29 8.80 -2.51 3.31
CA ALA A 29 9.14 -2.92 1.96
C ALA A 29 10.28 -2.07 1.38
N ARG A 30 10.29 -0.76 1.65
CA ARG A 30 11.37 0.15 1.23
C ARG A 30 12.67 -0.15 1.98
N LYS A 31 12.61 -0.32 3.30
CA LYS A 31 13.80 -0.66 4.12
C LYS A 31 14.44 -1.99 3.72
N ALA A 32 13.62 -2.97 3.36
CA ALA A 32 14.09 -4.30 2.96
C ALA A 32 14.43 -4.42 1.46
N GLY A 33 14.31 -3.34 0.66
CA GLY A 33 14.57 -3.38 -0.78
C GLY A 33 13.59 -4.26 -1.58
N LEU A 34 12.48 -4.69 -0.97
CA LEU A 34 11.52 -5.63 -1.55
C LEU A 34 10.72 -5.03 -2.71
N LEU A 35 10.65 -3.70 -2.80
CA LEU A 35 9.98 -3.01 -3.90
C LEU A 35 10.68 -3.28 -5.25
N GLU A 36 12.01 -3.20 -5.28
CA GLU A 36 12.77 -3.43 -6.51
C GLU A 36 12.79 -4.91 -6.89
N LEU A 37 12.83 -5.80 -5.89
CA LEU A 37 12.75 -7.24 -6.12
C LEU A 37 11.35 -7.68 -6.61
N ALA A 38 10.29 -7.08 -6.08
CA ALA A 38 8.92 -7.33 -6.52
C ALA A 38 8.66 -6.79 -7.94
N ARG A 39 9.29 -5.66 -8.34
CA ARG A 39 9.27 -5.17 -9.73
C ARG A 39 9.93 -6.14 -10.71
N LYS A 40 11.04 -6.75 -10.31
CA LYS A 40 11.74 -7.78 -11.09
C LYS A 40 11.03 -9.14 -11.10
N LYS A 41 9.86 -9.26 -10.46
CA LYS A 41 9.13 -10.52 -10.25
C LYS A 41 10.04 -11.63 -9.67
N ALA A 42 10.94 -11.26 -8.77
CA ALA A 42 11.87 -12.20 -8.16
C ALA A 42 11.12 -13.11 -7.17
N GLY A 43 10.92 -14.38 -7.55
CA GLY A 43 10.36 -15.41 -6.68
C GLY A 43 8.89 -15.17 -6.30
N VAL A 44 8.57 -15.35 -5.01
CA VAL A 44 7.21 -15.27 -4.44
C VAL A 44 6.74 -13.83 -4.14
N LEU A 45 7.51 -12.82 -4.56
CA LEU A 45 7.21 -11.41 -4.33
C LEU A 45 6.19 -10.89 -5.34
N ARG A 46 5.08 -10.36 -4.84
CA ARG A 46 4.04 -9.72 -5.65
C ARG A 46 3.90 -8.28 -5.22
N LEU A 47 3.97 -7.34 -6.16
CA LEU A 47 3.55 -5.98 -5.90
C LEU A 47 2.07 -5.99 -5.52
N ALA A 48 1.72 -5.25 -4.47
CA ALA A 48 0.32 -5.05 -4.17
C ALA A 48 -0.32 -4.36 -5.37
N ARG A 49 -1.39 -4.95 -5.92
CA ARG A 49 -2.22 -4.22 -6.88
C ARG A 49 -2.69 -2.96 -6.15
N PRO A 50 -2.51 -1.75 -6.71
CA PRO A 50 -3.14 -0.59 -6.14
C PRO A 50 -4.62 -0.91 -6.09
N CYS A 51 -5.18 -1.01 -4.89
CA CYS A 51 -6.63 -0.94 -4.73
C CYS A 51 -6.98 0.50 -5.11
N THR A 52 -7.09 0.75 -6.42
CA THR A 52 -7.80 1.89 -6.97
C THR A 52 -9.28 1.68 -6.70
N SER A 53 -9.67 1.54 -5.44
CA SER A 53 -10.98 2.07 -5.10
C SER A 53 -10.79 3.58 -5.24
N PRO A 54 -11.36 4.25 -6.25
CA PRO A 54 -11.41 5.70 -6.21
C PRO A 54 -11.91 6.09 -4.82
N ARG A 55 -11.21 7.02 -4.17
CA ARG A 55 -11.71 7.69 -2.96
C ARG A 55 -13.17 8.03 -3.31
N ARG A 56 -14.15 7.32 -2.74
CA ARG A 56 -15.54 7.69 -2.99
C ARG A 56 -15.65 9.10 -2.43
N PRO A 57 -16.02 10.11 -3.23
CA PRO A 57 -16.22 11.45 -2.70
C PRO A 57 -17.19 11.32 -1.54
N ASP A 58 -16.76 11.80 -0.38
CA ASP A 58 -17.62 11.78 0.80
C ASP A 58 -18.79 12.73 0.50
N PRO A 59 -20.04 12.24 0.49
CA PRO A 59 -21.18 13.04 0.08
C PRO A 59 -21.45 14.23 1.03
N GLN A 60 -20.83 14.26 2.21
CA GLN A 60 -21.00 15.34 3.17
C GLN A 60 -19.96 16.46 3.01
N THR A 61 -18.79 16.19 2.41
CA THR A 61 -17.70 17.19 2.35
C THR A 61 -17.36 17.71 0.96
N MET A 62 -17.96 17.17 -0.12
CA MET A 62 -17.87 17.68 -1.50
C MET A 62 -16.46 18.22 -1.87
N ASP A 63 -15.41 17.48 -1.51
CA ASP A 63 -14.01 17.68 -1.90
C ASP A 63 -13.53 19.15 -2.02
N LEU A 64 -13.86 20.02 -1.05
CA LEU A 64 -13.44 21.43 -1.03
C LEU A 64 -11.91 21.64 -1.04
N PHE A 65 -11.12 20.58 -0.80
CA PHE A 65 -9.66 20.64 -0.66
C PHE A 65 -8.90 19.82 -1.71
N ALA A 66 -9.58 19.32 -2.75
CA ALA A 66 -8.93 18.51 -3.79
C ALA A 66 -7.85 19.26 -4.59
N GLU A 67 -7.85 20.59 -4.57
CA GLU A 67 -6.86 21.42 -5.28
C GLU A 67 -5.53 21.60 -4.53
N VAL A 68 -5.45 21.27 -3.22
CA VAL A 68 -4.27 21.58 -2.39
C VAL A 68 -3.22 20.45 -2.36
N GLU A 69 -3.56 19.22 -2.77
CA GLU A 69 -2.64 18.06 -2.74
C GLU A 69 -1.66 17.98 -3.96
N ARG A 70 -1.58 19.01 -4.82
CA ARG A 70 -0.70 19.03 -6.02
C ARG A 70 0.46 20.03 -5.95
N VAL A 71 1.21 20.05 -4.85
CA VAL A 71 2.52 20.74 -4.75
C VAL A 71 3.61 19.72 -4.47
#